data_AF-A0AAD8XWI2-F1
#
_entry.id   AF-A0AAD8XWI2-F1
#
_cell.length_a   1.000
_cell.length_b   1.000
_cell.length_c   1.000
_cell.angle_alpha   90.00
_cell.angle_beta   90.00
_cell.angle_gamma   90.00
#
_symmetry.space_group_name_H-M   'P 1'
#
loop_
_entity.id
_entity.type
_entity.pdbx_description
1 polymer ?
#
loop_
_entity_poly.entity_id
_entity_poly.type
_entity_poly.pdbx_seq_one_letter_code
_entity_poly.pdbx_strand_id
1 'polypeptide(L)'
;MSKQLLHSHNSDVIVAALNHRAFAVVSSSSSDQTSQNTTVYELMAPSSKSSSTDAPKSDGNDKSGDKPNDDNEIQAVCCTRVGSCLWFAVSRGVKTLSLYSIPAESNIEGGSEETAKLLYPSAIYNLPKRARSLAFTSVDDLQVIVAGDLSGDAIAFPVPTDAPSSTCDENEAVKAMSTPKRLLLGHTASMLTGLSVVSNDQQQQFILTADRDEKVRISYFPETHIIHGYLLGHSSFISCMDAISNERSLCLTASGDGTSRLWDYQTCKEVGMLPVVIKKSAQEDDGEMEEFDDEGKPTPEEKDEMEENDIEGEEEEDFDEDFDDDDEEESFDHHTVAVPLSVALHPDAKFAAVARDEILSIDIHPIPPVAEKSSLSTSFQLSNFVSLHKKQTLECKSQPLAVRFTSDSSVLVLAREPEYLLHFSTNDGASFNDISQSSCLTKALCKVAQSQNITMPATTLERNDYGECTLQKKEDRKELTAQQNTEKGGLHWNDPGRKVTAKKAQARKRHRKKEQQKAEGEKETNEEASN
;
A
#
# COMPACT_ATOMS: atom_id res chain seq x y z
N MET A 1 2.57 3.57 3.25
CA MET A 1 2.01 3.17 1.94
C MET A 1 1.24 1.91 2.22
N SER A 2 0.00 1.76 1.77
CA SER A 2 -0.73 0.52 2.04
C SER A 2 -0.31 -0.58 1.08
N LYS A 3 -0.22 -1.80 1.58
CA LYS A 3 0.09 -3.00 0.78
C LYS A 3 -1.19 -3.55 0.16
N GLN A 4 -1.10 -4.13 -1.03
CA GLN A 4 -2.24 -4.85 -1.63
C GLN A 4 -2.35 -6.24 -0.97
N LEU A 5 -2.98 -6.31 0.21
CA LEU A 5 -3.04 -7.54 1.02
C LEU A 5 -4.29 -8.38 0.80
N LEU A 6 -5.29 -7.86 0.09
CA LEU A 6 -6.55 -8.54 -0.17
C LEU A 6 -6.97 -8.30 -1.63
N HIS A 7 -7.33 -9.37 -2.32
CA HIS A 7 -7.90 -9.32 -3.65
C HIS A 7 -8.95 -10.42 -3.81
N SER A 8 -10.00 -10.15 -4.58
CA SER A 8 -11.06 -11.10 -4.89
C SER A 8 -11.21 -11.27 -6.39
N HIS A 9 -11.65 -12.45 -6.81
CA HIS A 9 -12.14 -12.70 -8.15
C HIS A 9 -13.56 -13.26 -8.03
N ASN A 10 -14.54 -12.48 -8.47
CA ASN A 10 -15.96 -12.70 -8.20
C ASN A 10 -16.27 -12.72 -6.68
N SER A 11 -17.32 -13.44 -6.27
CA SER A 11 -17.72 -13.65 -4.86
C SER A 11 -17.04 -14.85 -4.21
N ASP A 12 -16.43 -15.74 -5.01
CA ASP A 12 -16.15 -17.11 -4.58
C ASP A 12 -14.64 -17.38 -4.38
N VAL A 13 -13.79 -16.49 -4.87
CA VAL A 13 -12.32 -16.65 -4.81
C VAL A 13 -11.72 -15.42 -4.15
N ILE A 14 -10.93 -15.64 -3.09
CA ILE A 14 -10.19 -14.59 -2.41
C ILE A 14 -8.72 -15.00 -2.27
N VAL A 15 -7.84 -14.01 -2.31
CA VAL A 15 -6.44 -14.16 -1.88
C VAL A 15 -6.13 -13.11 -0.83
N ALA A 16 -5.62 -13.55 0.31
CA ALA A 16 -5.35 -12.73 1.47
C ALA A 16 -3.92 -12.97 1.97
N ALA A 17 -3.21 -11.88 2.25
CA ALA A 17 -1.90 -11.91 2.88
C ALA A 17 -2.06 -11.66 4.38
N LEU A 18 -1.73 -12.67 5.19
CA LEU A 18 -1.67 -12.61 6.64
C LEU A 18 -0.20 -12.50 7.06
N ASN A 19 0.27 -11.26 7.19
CA ASN A 19 1.66 -10.92 7.50
C ASN A 19 2.67 -11.52 6.47
N HIS A 20 3.39 -12.58 6.82
CA HIS A 20 4.38 -13.24 5.94
C HIS A 20 3.82 -14.45 5.16
N ARG A 21 2.54 -14.80 5.40
CA ARG A 21 1.85 -15.96 4.78
C ARG A 21 0.71 -15.50 3.88
N ALA A 22 0.53 -16.18 2.76
CA ALA A 22 -0.53 -15.85 1.80
C ALA A 22 -1.46 -17.06 1.66
N PHE A 23 -2.76 -16.81 1.66
CA PHE A 23 -3.78 -17.83 1.53
C PHE A 23 -4.70 -17.51 0.36
N ALA A 24 -5.00 -18.52 -0.45
CA ALA A 24 -6.08 -18.48 -1.42
C ALA A 24 -7.24 -19.30 -0.89
N VAL A 25 -8.43 -18.72 -0.82
CA VAL A 25 -9.65 -19.43 -0.42
C VAL A 25 -10.58 -19.49 -1.62
N VAL A 26 -11.01 -20.69 -1.95
CA VAL A 26 -11.85 -20.98 -3.11
C VAL A 26 -13.09 -21.69 -2.61
N SER A 27 -14.24 -21.05 -2.82
CA SER A 27 -15.54 -21.64 -2.60
C SER A 27 -16.12 -22.12 -3.94
N SER A 28 -16.71 -23.30 -3.95
CA SER A 28 -17.49 -23.80 -5.09
C SER A 28 -18.88 -24.17 -4.62
N SER A 29 -19.90 -23.63 -5.29
CA SER A 29 -21.28 -24.07 -5.11
C SER A 29 -21.52 -25.34 -5.92
N SER A 30 -21.99 -26.41 -5.27
CA SER A 30 -22.49 -27.58 -6.00
C SER A 30 -23.81 -27.24 -6.72
N SER A 31 -24.11 -27.93 -7.81
CA SER A 31 -25.33 -27.75 -8.62
C SER A 31 -26.63 -27.83 -7.83
N ASP A 32 -26.60 -28.46 -6.65
CA ASP A 32 -27.77 -28.69 -5.80
C ASP A 32 -27.95 -27.62 -4.71
N GLN A 33 -27.13 -26.54 -4.67
CA GLN A 33 -27.15 -25.42 -3.71
C GLN A 33 -27.19 -25.78 -2.20
N THR A 34 -27.11 -27.06 -1.85
CA THR A 34 -27.27 -27.58 -0.48
C THR A 34 -25.95 -27.79 0.24
N SER A 35 -24.83 -27.83 -0.47
CA SER A 35 -23.47 -27.89 0.09
C SER A 35 -22.51 -26.95 -0.65
N GLN A 36 -21.91 -26.03 0.11
CA GLN A 36 -20.78 -25.21 -0.35
C GLN A 36 -19.49 -25.89 0.10
N ASN A 37 -18.60 -26.17 -0.84
CA ASN A 37 -17.28 -26.71 -0.51
C ASN A 37 -16.26 -25.57 -0.57
N THR A 38 -15.51 -25.36 0.51
CA THR A 38 -14.52 -24.29 0.61
C THR A 38 -13.16 -24.89 0.90
N THR A 39 -12.17 -24.56 0.10
CA THR A 39 -10.78 -25.00 0.31
C THR A 39 -9.86 -23.83 0.50
N VAL A 40 -8.97 -23.96 1.48
CA VAL A 40 -7.90 -23.01 1.77
C VAL A 40 -6.60 -23.58 1.24
N TYR A 41 -5.90 -22.81 0.42
CA TYR A 41 -4.55 -23.09 -0.05
C TYR A 41 -3.58 -22.11 0.59
N GLU A 42 -2.47 -22.61 1.12
CA GLU A 42 -1.36 -21.78 1.54
C GLU A 42 -0.35 -21.62 0.40
N LEU A 43 -0.06 -20.39 0.00
CA LEU A 43 0.82 -20.06 -1.13
C LEU A 43 2.28 -20.01 -0.66
N MET A 44 2.98 -21.13 -0.83
CA MET A 44 4.32 -21.36 -0.28
C MET A 44 5.37 -20.44 -0.91
N ALA A 45 6.29 -19.93 -0.09
CA ALA A 45 7.47 -19.21 -0.59
C ALA A 45 8.37 -20.14 -1.44
N PRO A 46 9.13 -19.60 -2.41
CA PRO A 46 10.14 -20.38 -3.11
C PRO A 46 11.12 -21.00 -2.11
N SER A 47 11.46 -22.29 -2.28
CA SER A 47 12.50 -22.92 -1.46
C SER A 47 13.83 -22.20 -1.70
N SER A 48 14.37 -21.56 -0.67
CA SER A 48 15.73 -21.03 -0.73
C SER A 48 16.67 -22.22 -0.89
N LYS A 49 17.44 -22.27 -1.98
CA LYS A 49 18.63 -23.13 -2.01
C LYS A 49 19.52 -22.61 -0.88
N SER A 50 19.67 -23.37 0.20
CA SER A 50 20.75 -23.17 1.15
C SER A 50 22.05 -23.22 0.37
N SER A 51 22.68 -22.08 0.13
CA SER A 51 24.06 -22.03 -0.35
C SER A 51 24.94 -22.51 0.79
N SER A 52 25.15 -23.83 0.87
CA SER A 52 26.25 -24.41 1.63
C SER A 52 27.55 -24.02 0.91
N THR A 53 28.12 -22.88 1.28
CA THR A 53 29.53 -22.61 1.05
C THR A 53 30.14 -22.35 2.40
N ASP A 54 30.94 -23.32 2.85
CA ASP A 54 31.81 -23.24 4.01
C ASP A 54 32.59 -21.92 4.02
N ALA A 55 32.33 -21.09 5.03
CA ALA A 55 33.20 -19.98 5.42
C ALA A 55 33.53 -20.13 6.92
N PRO A 56 34.78 -19.86 7.33
CA PRO A 56 35.28 -20.32 8.62
C PRO A 56 34.72 -19.50 9.78
N LYS A 57 34.46 -20.19 10.89
CA LYS A 57 34.03 -19.63 12.17
C LYS A 57 35.00 -18.54 12.64
N SER A 58 34.49 -17.33 12.85
CA SER A 58 35.13 -16.33 13.70
C SER A 58 34.32 -16.18 14.98
N ASP A 59 34.93 -16.57 16.10
CA ASP A 59 34.40 -16.38 17.46
C ASP A 59 34.23 -14.88 17.76
N GLY A 60 33.06 -14.47 18.25
CA GLY A 60 32.84 -13.09 18.69
C GLY A 60 31.41 -12.71 19.00
N ASN A 61 30.98 -12.99 20.24
CA ASN A 61 30.03 -12.21 21.03
C ASN A 61 28.59 -12.02 20.47
N ASP A 62 27.73 -13.02 20.71
CA ASP A 62 26.28 -12.92 20.50
C ASP A 62 25.61 -12.00 21.53
N LYS A 63 25.33 -10.78 21.08
CA LYS A 63 24.14 -10.01 21.50
C LYS A 63 23.46 -9.47 20.24
N SER A 64 22.79 -10.35 19.51
CA SER A 64 21.81 -9.93 18.51
C SER A 64 20.45 -10.51 18.94
N GLY A 65 19.53 -9.63 19.34
CA GLY A 65 18.14 -9.99 19.49
C GLY A 65 17.59 -10.43 18.14
N ASP A 66 16.76 -11.47 18.15
CA ASP A 66 15.97 -11.95 17.02
C ASP A 66 15.29 -10.77 16.30
N LYS A 67 15.89 -10.28 15.22
CA LYS A 67 15.16 -9.47 14.26
C LYS A 67 14.39 -10.47 13.38
N PRO A 68 13.04 -10.40 13.33
CA PRO A 68 12.27 -11.27 12.45
C PRO A 68 12.77 -11.09 11.02
N ASN A 69 12.91 -12.21 10.32
CA ASN A 69 13.48 -12.27 8.98
C ASN A 69 12.52 -11.56 7.98
N ASP A 70 12.68 -10.24 7.81
CA ASP A 70 11.87 -9.31 6.96
C ASP A 70 11.82 -9.75 5.48
N ASP A 71 12.70 -10.66 5.08
CA ASP A 71 12.88 -11.13 3.72
C ASP A 71 11.61 -11.78 3.12
N ASN A 72 10.82 -12.52 3.93
CA ASN A 72 9.62 -13.21 3.44
C ASN A 72 8.32 -12.41 3.54
N GLU A 73 8.39 -11.16 3.99
CA GLU A 73 7.24 -10.28 4.15
C GLU A 73 6.46 -10.15 2.84
N ILE A 74 5.13 -10.35 2.87
CA ILE A 74 4.32 -10.21 1.66
C ILE A 74 4.10 -8.74 1.35
N GLN A 75 4.29 -8.41 0.08
CA GLN A 75 4.26 -7.06 -0.42
C GLN A 75 2.97 -6.76 -1.18
N ALA A 76 2.48 -7.73 -1.96
CA ALA A 76 1.23 -7.64 -2.72
C ALA A 76 0.69 -9.02 -3.06
N VAL A 77 -0.64 -9.15 -3.14
CA VAL A 77 -1.35 -10.33 -3.66
C VAL A 77 -2.39 -9.93 -4.69
N CYS A 78 -2.60 -10.77 -5.69
CA CYS A 78 -3.66 -10.60 -6.69
C CYS A 78 -4.10 -11.97 -7.21
N CYS A 79 -5.33 -12.07 -7.69
CA CYS A 79 -5.86 -13.29 -8.27
C CYS A 79 -6.71 -13.00 -9.51
N THR A 80 -6.82 -13.97 -10.41
CA THR A 80 -7.67 -13.88 -11.60
C THR A 80 -8.05 -15.28 -12.09
N ARG A 81 -9.01 -15.36 -13.01
CA ARG A 81 -9.30 -16.57 -13.77
C ARG A 81 -8.81 -16.41 -15.21
N VAL A 82 -8.04 -17.40 -15.67
CA VAL A 82 -7.55 -17.49 -17.05
C VAL A 82 -7.95 -18.86 -17.57
N GLY A 83 -8.85 -18.89 -18.55
CA GLY A 83 -9.39 -20.13 -19.09
C GLY A 83 -10.00 -21.02 -18.00
N SER A 84 -9.53 -22.26 -17.92
CA SER A 84 -9.96 -23.27 -16.93
C SER A 84 -9.16 -23.22 -15.62
N CYS A 85 -8.32 -22.21 -15.39
CA CYS A 85 -7.46 -22.13 -14.22
C CYS A 85 -7.67 -20.84 -13.44
N LEU A 86 -7.62 -20.94 -12.11
CA LEU A 86 -7.46 -19.80 -11.22
C LEU A 86 -5.97 -19.55 -11.02
N TRP A 87 -5.56 -18.30 -11.15
CA TRP A 87 -4.19 -17.86 -10.96
C TRP A 87 -4.10 -16.94 -9.75
N PHE A 88 -3.05 -17.14 -8.96
CA PHE A 88 -2.70 -16.31 -7.83
C PHE A 88 -1.29 -15.78 -8.00
N ALA A 89 -1.07 -14.54 -7.59
CA ALA A 89 0.24 -13.91 -7.61
C ALA A 89 0.59 -13.39 -6.22
N VAL A 90 1.84 -13.60 -5.81
CA VAL A 90 2.38 -13.10 -4.54
C VAL A 90 3.72 -12.43 -4.81
N SER A 91 3.83 -11.16 -4.43
CA SER A 91 5.09 -10.41 -4.37
C SER A 91 5.64 -10.44 -2.94
N ARG A 92 6.94 -10.71 -2.77
CA ARG A 92 7.61 -10.84 -1.46
C ARG A 92 8.78 -9.86 -1.27
N GLY A 93 9.19 -9.66 -0.01
CA GLY A 93 10.29 -8.78 0.41
C GLY A 93 11.62 -9.11 -0.27
N VAL A 94 11.88 -10.40 -0.52
CA VAL A 94 12.99 -10.94 -1.32
C VAL A 94 12.96 -10.55 -2.82
N LYS A 95 12.10 -9.63 -3.24
CA LYS A 95 11.99 -9.13 -4.63
C LYS A 95 11.65 -10.25 -5.60
N THR A 96 10.78 -11.18 -5.19
CA THR A 96 10.24 -12.23 -6.04
C THR A 96 8.76 -12.01 -6.31
N LEU A 97 8.35 -12.36 -7.52
CA LEU A 97 6.96 -12.49 -7.92
C LEU A 97 6.70 -13.96 -8.25
N SER A 98 5.90 -14.61 -7.41
CA SER A 98 5.52 -16.00 -7.56
C SER A 98 4.10 -16.11 -8.12
N LEU A 99 3.92 -16.93 -9.15
CA LEU A 99 2.61 -17.27 -9.71
C LEU A 99 2.24 -18.70 -9.34
N TYR A 100 0.98 -18.91 -8.98
CA TYR A 100 0.41 -20.19 -8.58
C TYR A 100 -0.84 -20.43 -9.43
N SER A 101 -1.13 -21.68 -9.76
CA SER A 101 -2.31 -22.04 -10.52
C SER A 101 -3.04 -23.23 -9.91
N ILE A 102 -4.36 -23.23 -10.00
CA ILE A 102 -5.22 -24.37 -9.68
C ILE A 102 -6.26 -24.54 -10.79
N PRO A 103 -6.66 -25.77 -11.16
CA PRO A 103 -7.78 -25.99 -12.06
C PRO A 103 -9.09 -25.51 -11.41
N ALA A 104 -9.86 -24.69 -12.12
CA ALA A 104 -11.13 -24.14 -11.64
C ALA A 104 -12.20 -25.21 -11.39
N GLU A 105 -12.11 -26.36 -12.09
CA GLU A 105 -13.02 -27.51 -11.95
C GLU A 105 -12.37 -28.70 -11.24
N SER A 106 -11.23 -28.50 -10.56
CA SER A 106 -10.69 -29.58 -9.74
C SER A 106 -11.77 -30.03 -8.76
N ASN A 107 -12.16 -31.31 -8.82
CA ASN A 107 -13.00 -31.92 -7.80
C ASN A 107 -12.32 -31.61 -6.48
N ILE A 108 -12.92 -30.71 -5.71
CA ILE A 108 -12.43 -30.35 -4.40
C ILE A 108 -12.70 -31.58 -3.53
N GLU A 109 -11.81 -32.57 -3.61
CA GLU A 109 -11.82 -33.70 -2.71
C GLU A 109 -11.77 -33.10 -1.30
N GLY A 110 -12.81 -33.43 -0.54
CA GLY A 110 -13.09 -32.88 0.79
C GLY A 110 -11.85 -32.98 1.66
N GLY A 111 -11.06 -31.91 1.65
CA GLY A 111 -10.04 -31.70 2.65
C GLY A 111 -10.77 -31.52 3.96
N SER A 112 -10.23 -32.09 5.04
CA SER A 112 -10.66 -31.66 6.36
C SER A 112 -10.55 -30.13 6.39
N GLU A 113 -11.63 -29.44 6.78
CA GLU A 113 -11.65 -27.97 6.95
C GLU A 113 -10.65 -27.47 8.03
N GLU A 114 -9.74 -28.33 8.48
CA GLU A 114 -8.80 -28.09 9.57
C GLU A 114 -7.40 -27.73 9.07
N THR A 115 -7.01 -28.08 7.84
CA THR A 115 -5.65 -27.83 7.35
C THR A 115 -5.63 -27.23 5.95
N ALA A 116 -4.82 -26.18 5.75
CA ALA A 116 -4.61 -25.59 4.44
C ALA A 116 -3.79 -26.51 3.54
N LYS A 117 -4.21 -26.66 2.28
CA LYS A 117 -3.44 -27.39 1.26
C LYS A 117 -2.25 -26.53 0.83
N LEU A 118 -1.03 -27.08 0.85
CA LEU A 118 0.15 -26.34 0.41
C LEU A 118 0.16 -26.21 -1.12
N LEU A 119 0.32 -25.00 -1.63
CA LEU A 119 0.43 -24.73 -3.06
C LEU A 119 1.78 -24.09 -3.36
N TYR A 120 2.56 -24.73 -4.22
CA TYR A 120 3.87 -24.29 -4.64
C TYR A 120 3.79 -23.46 -5.93
N PRO A 121 4.71 -22.52 -6.14
CA PRO A 121 4.66 -21.64 -7.31
C PRO A 121 4.84 -22.45 -8.60
N SER A 122 4.02 -22.15 -9.61
CA SER A 122 4.16 -22.63 -10.99
C SER A 122 5.21 -21.83 -11.76
N ALA A 123 5.39 -20.55 -11.44
CA ALA A 123 6.41 -19.68 -12.02
C ALA A 123 6.95 -18.69 -10.99
N ILE A 124 8.22 -18.30 -11.12
CA ILE A 124 8.88 -17.33 -10.24
C ILE A 124 9.67 -16.34 -11.10
N TYR A 125 9.44 -15.06 -10.87
CA TYR A 125 10.14 -13.95 -11.49
C TYR A 125 10.96 -13.17 -10.46
N ASN A 126 12.17 -12.78 -10.84
CA ASN A 126 13.00 -11.87 -10.04
C ASN A 126 12.69 -10.41 -10.42
N LEU A 127 12.33 -9.62 -9.42
CA LEU A 127 12.02 -8.21 -9.55
C LEU A 127 13.28 -7.36 -9.25
N PRO A 128 13.48 -6.23 -9.94
CA PRO A 128 14.57 -5.30 -9.60
C PRO A 128 14.43 -4.70 -8.20
N LYS A 129 13.19 -4.43 -7.80
CA LYS A 129 12.79 -3.91 -6.48
C LYS A 129 11.52 -4.60 -6.00
N ARG A 130 11.21 -4.43 -4.72
CA ARG A 130 9.99 -4.96 -4.11
C ARG A 130 8.76 -4.38 -4.82
N ALA A 131 7.86 -5.23 -5.30
CA ALA A 131 6.62 -4.79 -5.93
C ALA A 131 5.49 -4.68 -4.91
N ARG A 132 4.81 -3.52 -4.86
CA ARG A 132 3.72 -3.20 -3.92
C ARG A 132 2.32 -3.43 -4.46
N SER A 133 2.24 -3.45 -5.78
CA SER A 133 0.97 -3.51 -6.50
C SER A 133 1.13 -4.46 -7.67
N LEU A 134 0.09 -5.26 -7.88
CA LEU A 134 0.01 -6.29 -8.90
C LEU A 134 -1.34 -6.16 -9.61
N ALA A 135 -1.32 -6.26 -10.93
CA ALA A 135 -2.54 -6.33 -11.73
C ALA A 135 -2.39 -7.36 -12.85
N PHE A 136 -3.30 -8.32 -12.90
CA PHE A 136 -3.47 -9.18 -14.07
C PHE A 136 -4.18 -8.40 -15.18
N THR A 137 -3.76 -8.62 -16.43
CA THR A 137 -4.44 -8.08 -17.61
C THR A 137 -4.11 -8.93 -18.84
N SER A 138 -4.77 -8.67 -19.96
CA SER A 138 -4.55 -9.35 -21.23
C SER A 138 -4.22 -8.35 -22.33
N VAL A 139 -3.25 -8.68 -23.20
CA VAL A 139 -2.89 -7.91 -24.40
C VAL A 139 -2.89 -8.87 -25.58
N ASP A 140 -3.72 -8.65 -26.59
CA ASP A 140 -3.79 -9.49 -27.79
C ASP A 140 -3.85 -11.00 -27.45
N ASP A 141 -4.77 -11.39 -26.56
CA ASP A 141 -4.96 -12.74 -25.99
C ASP A 141 -3.80 -13.26 -25.09
N LEU A 142 -2.69 -12.54 -24.99
CA LEU A 142 -1.61 -12.86 -24.07
C LEU A 142 -1.94 -12.39 -22.64
N GLN A 143 -1.94 -13.31 -21.70
CA GLN A 143 -2.10 -13.00 -20.29
C GLN A 143 -0.80 -12.50 -19.69
N VAL A 144 -0.87 -11.35 -19.02
CA VAL A 144 0.28 -10.71 -18.39
C VAL A 144 -0.05 -10.26 -16.97
N ILE A 145 0.96 -10.21 -16.14
CA ILE A 145 0.89 -9.58 -14.82
C ILE A 145 1.81 -8.37 -14.80
N VAL A 146 1.28 -7.23 -14.37
CA VAL A 146 2.03 -5.98 -14.19
C VAL A 146 2.36 -5.83 -12.72
N ALA A 147 3.64 -5.59 -12.43
CA ALA A 147 4.14 -5.32 -11.09
C ALA A 147 4.64 -3.88 -10.99
N GLY A 148 4.09 -3.11 -10.05
CA GLY A 148 4.55 -1.77 -9.70
C GLY A 148 5.53 -1.82 -8.54
N ASP A 149 6.76 -1.33 -8.74
CA ASP A 149 7.85 -1.43 -7.77
C ASP A 149 8.21 -0.13 -7.05
N LEU A 150 8.96 -0.27 -5.95
CA LEU A 150 9.41 0.86 -5.14
C LEU A 150 10.49 1.73 -5.82
N SER A 151 10.96 1.41 -7.03
CA SER A 151 11.77 2.35 -7.83
C SER A 151 10.92 3.39 -8.54
N GLY A 152 9.61 3.14 -8.68
CA GLY A 152 8.75 3.92 -9.54
C GLY A 152 8.40 3.21 -10.86
N ASP A 153 8.85 1.97 -11.07
CA ASP A 153 8.73 1.27 -12.35
C ASP A 153 7.52 0.31 -12.37
N ALA A 154 6.81 0.28 -13.49
CA ALA A 154 5.79 -0.73 -13.77
C ALA A 154 6.33 -1.70 -14.82
N ILE A 155 6.41 -2.99 -14.47
CA ILE A 155 7.04 -4.03 -15.29
C ILE A 155 6.03 -5.14 -15.56
N ALA A 156 5.86 -5.52 -16.83
CA ALA A 156 5.02 -6.63 -17.24
C ALA A 156 5.80 -7.95 -17.35
N PHE A 157 5.18 -9.03 -16.89
CA PHE A 157 5.65 -10.41 -16.98
C PHE A 157 4.55 -11.28 -17.61
N PRO A 158 4.90 -12.27 -18.46
CA PRO A 158 3.92 -13.18 -19.03
C PRO A 158 3.35 -14.13 -17.95
N VAL A 159 2.07 -14.46 -18.07
CA VAL A 159 1.46 -15.55 -17.29
C VAL A 159 1.59 -16.83 -18.13
N PRO A 160 2.12 -17.94 -17.58
CA PRO A 160 2.19 -19.20 -18.31
C PRO A 160 0.80 -19.66 -18.76
N THR A 161 0.64 -20.05 -20.03
CA THR A 161 -0.63 -20.55 -20.57
C THR A 161 -0.86 -22.03 -20.27
N ASP A 162 0.20 -22.80 -20.05
CA ASP A 162 0.11 -24.22 -19.74
C ASP A 162 0.00 -24.42 -18.23
N ALA A 163 -1.14 -24.92 -17.76
CA ALA A 163 -1.24 -25.47 -16.41
C ALA A 163 -0.21 -26.61 -16.29
N PRO A 164 0.62 -26.65 -15.23
CA PRO A 164 1.53 -27.77 -15.06
C PRO A 164 0.71 -29.06 -15.03
N SER A 165 1.02 -30.00 -15.92
CA SER A 165 0.41 -31.34 -15.93
C SER A 165 0.53 -31.93 -14.53
N SER A 166 -0.56 -32.52 -14.02
CA SER A 166 -0.82 -32.93 -12.63
C SER A 166 0.08 -34.06 -12.08
N THR A 167 1.33 -34.14 -12.53
CA THR A 167 2.37 -35.05 -12.04
C THR A 167 3.71 -34.32 -12.09
N CYS A 168 3.95 -33.40 -11.16
CA CYS A 168 5.28 -32.85 -10.94
C CYS A 168 5.72 -33.20 -9.52
N ASP A 169 6.72 -34.08 -9.44
CA ASP A 169 7.41 -34.46 -8.21
C ASP A 169 7.84 -33.22 -7.40
N GLU A 170 7.90 -33.37 -6.08
CA GLU A 170 8.37 -32.36 -5.10
C GLU A 170 9.75 -31.75 -5.44
N ASN A 171 10.50 -32.35 -6.38
CA ASN A 171 11.86 -31.97 -6.75
C ASN A 171 12.01 -31.24 -8.11
N GLU A 172 10.96 -31.07 -8.91
CA GLU A 172 10.99 -30.23 -10.13
C GLU A 172 10.60 -28.78 -9.78
N ALA A 173 11.40 -28.17 -8.88
CA ALA A 173 11.28 -26.77 -8.55
C ALA A 173 11.52 -25.91 -9.80
N VAL A 174 10.47 -25.17 -10.18
CA VAL A 174 10.42 -24.00 -11.07
C VAL A 174 11.79 -23.59 -11.63
N LYS A 175 12.02 -23.87 -12.91
CA LYS A 175 13.13 -23.24 -13.63
C LYS A 175 12.89 -21.73 -13.58
N ALA A 176 13.79 -20.98 -12.95
CA ALA A 176 13.83 -19.53 -13.05
C ALA A 176 13.85 -19.19 -14.54
N MET A 177 12.69 -18.81 -15.07
CA MET A 177 12.55 -18.62 -16.49
C MET A 177 13.36 -17.37 -16.85
N SER A 178 14.31 -17.51 -17.76
CA SER A 178 14.99 -16.38 -18.41
C SER A 178 13.97 -15.64 -19.27
N THR A 179 13.06 -14.91 -18.63
CA THR A 179 11.78 -14.51 -19.22
C THR A 179 11.83 -13.12 -19.83
N PRO A 180 11.11 -12.89 -20.93
CA PRO A 180 10.91 -11.58 -21.50
C PRO A 180 10.04 -10.75 -20.54
N LYS A 181 10.67 -9.87 -19.75
CA LYS A 181 9.99 -8.82 -19.00
C LYS A 181 10.00 -7.52 -19.80
N ARG A 182 8.94 -6.72 -19.68
CA ARG A 182 8.86 -5.42 -20.37
C ARG A 182 8.68 -4.30 -19.34
N LEU A 183 9.60 -3.35 -19.32
CA LEU A 183 9.38 -2.08 -18.63
C LEU A 183 8.29 -1.32 -19.40
N LEU A 184 7.18 -1.02 -18.74
CA LEU A 184 6.06 -0.30 -19.33
C LEU A 184 6.24 1.21 -19.15
N LEU A 185 6.45 1.64 -17.90
CA LEU A 185 6.63 3.05 -17.55
C LEU A 185 7.46 3.16 -16.26
N GLY A 186 7.96 4.36 -15.99
CA GLY A 186 8.68 4.68 -14.77
C GLY A 186 8.34 6.09 -14.27
N HIS A 187 8.16 6.24 -12.97
CA HIS A 187 8.00 7.52 -12.29
C HIS A 187 9.38 8.04 -11.89
N THR A 188 9.67 9.28 -12.25
CA THR A 188 10.99 9.87 -11.98
C THR A 188 11.15 10.17 -10.49
N ALA A 189 12.09 9.49 -9.84
CA ALA A 189 12.46 9.71 -8.44
C ALA A 189 11.35 9.52 -7.40
N SER A 190 10.22 8.94 -7.77
CA SER A 190 9.10 8.63 -6.88
C SER A 190 8.81 7.14 -6.82
N MET A 191 8.17 6.69 -5.74
CA MET A 191 7.81 5.28 -5.53
C MET A 191 6.38 5.06 -6.00
N LEU A 192 6.09 3.94 -6.68
CA LEU A 192 4.70 3.59 -6.98
C LEU A 192 4.00 3.13 -5.70
N THR A 193 2.90 3.81 -5.38
CA THR A 193 2.06 3.53 -4.22
C THR A 193 0.83 2.70 -4.58
N GLY A 194 0.41 2.74 -5.85
CA GLY A 194 -0.73 1.99 -6.37
C GLY A 194 -0.65 1.78 -7.88
N LEU A 195 -1.25 0.69 -8.35
CA LEU A 195 -1.32 0.34 -9.77
C LEU A 195 -2.66 -0.35 -10.05
N SER A 196 -3.34 0.06 -11.11
CA SER A 196 -4.52 -0.63 -11.63
C SER A 196 -4.48 -0.64 -13.16
N VAL A 197 -4.94 -1.73 -13.75
CA VAL A 197 -5.16 -1.83 -15.19
C VAL A 197 -6.65 -2.04 -15.41
N VAL A 198 -7.26 -1.14 -16.18
CA VAL A 198 -8.70 -1.12 -16.42
C VAL A 198 -8.96 -1.20 -17.93
N SER A 199 -10.03 -1.88 -18.32
CA SER A 199 -10.44 -2.03 -19.72
C SER A 199 -11.83 -1.45 -19.90
N ASN A 200 -12.00 -0.51 -20.82
CA ASN A 200 -13.31 0.06 -21.12
C ASN A 200 -14.11 -0.79 -22.10
N ASP A 201 -15.39 -0.44 -22.26
CA ASP A 201 -16.34 -1.18 -23.10
C ASP A 201 -15.92 -1.18 -24.58
N GLN A 202 -15.10 -0.21 -24.99
CA GLN A 202 -14.53 -0.10 -26.33
C GLN A 202 -13.23 -0.91 -26.48
N GLN A 203 -12.90 -1.78 -25.52
CA GLN A 203 -11.66 -2.55 -25.45
C GLN A 203 -10.38 -1.70 -25.35
N GLN A 204 -10.51 -0.40 -25.08
CA GLN A 204 -9.37 0.46 -24.78
C GLN A 204 -8.98 0.24 -23.32
N GLN A 205 -7.72 -0.13 -23.11
CA GLN A 205 -7.17 -0.34 -21.79
C GLN A 205 -6.36 0.88 -21.33
N PHE A 206 -6.40 1.13 -20.02
CA PHE A 206 -5.60 2.14 -19.35
C PHE A 206 -4.83 1.52 -18.19
N ILE A 207 -3.63 2.03 -17.96
CA ILE A 207 -2.87 1.79 -16.74
C ILE A 207 -2.86 3.06 -15.90
N LEU A 208 -3.31 2.94 -14.65
CA LEU A 208 -3.29 3.99 -13.65
C LEU A 208 -2.19 3.68 -12.64
N THR A 209 -1.28 4.63 -12.42
CA THR A 209 -0.19 4.50 -11.46
C THR A 209 -0.15 5.69 -10.52
N ALA A 210 -0.33 5.41 -9.24
CA ALA A 210 -0.24 6.39 -8.16
C ALA A 210 1.17 6.40 -7.58
N ASP A 211 1.64 7.56 -7.12
CA ASP A 211 2.94 7.67 -6.50
C ASP A 211 2.96 8.45 -5.19
N ARG A 212 4.17 8.51 -4.61
CA ARG A 212 4.45 9.25 -3.37
C ARG A 212 4.36 10.76 -3.55
N ASP A 213 4.47 11.26 -4.78
CA ASP A 213 4.44 12.68 -5.12
C ASP A 213 3.02 13.11 -5.51
N GLU A 214 2.01 12.50 -4.86
CA GLU A 214 0.63 13.01 -4.75
C GLU A 214 -0.21 12.89 -6.04
N LYS A 215 0.33 12.28 -7.09
CA LYS A 215 -0.31 12.20 -8.41
C LYS A 215 -0.64 10.78 -8.84
N VAL A 216 -1.73 10.66 -9.58
CA VAL A 216 -2.02 9.48 -10.39
C VAL A 216 -1.74 9.80 -11.84
N ARG A 217 -0.87 9.02 -12.48
CA ARG A 217 -0.66 9.05 -13.94
C ARG A 217 -1.61 8.06 -14.60
N ILE A 218 -2.24 8.50 -15.69
CA ILE A 218 -3.08 7.65 -16.54
C ILE A 218 -2.39 7.54 -17.89
N SER A 219 -2.10 6.32 -18.33
CA SER A 219 -1.51 6.05 -19.65
C SER A 219 -2.33 5.03 -20.41
N TYR A 220 -2.28 5.09 -21.73
CA TYR A 220 -2.84 4.04 -22.58
C TYR A 220 -2.09 2.73 -22.32
N PHE A 221 -2.78 1.60 -22.47
CA PHE A 221 -2.18 0.28 -22.37
C PHE A 221 -2.60 -0.52 -23.61
N PRO A 222 -1.66 -1.22 -24.29
CA PRO A 222 -0.24 -1.42 -23.94
C PRO A 222 0.72 -0.26 -24.29
N GLU A 223 0.27 0.80 -24.96
CA GLU A 223 1.09 1.97 -25.34
C GLU A 223 1.32 2.96 -24.20
N THR A 224 1.97 2.49 -23.13
CA THR A 224 2.20 3.25 -21.87
C THR A 224 3.05 4.50 -21.99
N HIS A 225 3.68 4.72 -23.14
CA HIS A 225 4.38 5.95 -23.48
C HIS A 225 3.42 7.09 -23.84
N ILE A 226 2.17 6.78 -24.22
CA ILE A 226 1.11 7.74 -24.48
C ILE A 226 0.39 8.02 -23.16
N ILE A 227 0.58 9.23 -22.65
CA ILE A 227 -0.04 9.69 -21.40
C ILE A 227 -1.41 10.26 -21.75
N HIS A 228 -2.45 9.72 -21.12
CA HIS A 228 -3.81 10.25 -21.22
C HIS A 228 -3.96 11.50 -20.36
N GLY A 229 -3.48 11.45 -19.12
CA GLY A 229 -3.55 12.60 -18.21
C GLY A 229 -3.07 12.27 -16.80
N TYR A 230 -3.38 13.19 -15.88
CA TYR A 230 -3.03 13.09 -14.47
C TYR A 230 -4.22 13.47 -13.59
N LEU A 231 -4.38 12.78 -12.47
CA LEU A 231 -5.28 13.17 -11.40
C LEU A 231 -4.46 13.94 -10.37
N LEU A 232 -4.79 15.22 -10.19
CA LEU A 232 -4.04 16.18 -9.39
C LEU A 232 -4.97 16.81 -8.37
N GLY A 233 -4.56 16.85 -7.10
CA GLY A 233 -5.30 17.55 -6.06
C GLY A 233 -4.96 17.15 -4.63
N HIS A 234 -4.47 15.92 -4.41
CA HIS A 234 -3.92 15.52 -3.11
C HIS A 234 -2.73 16.40 -2.72
N SER A 235 -2.55 16.61 -1.42
CA SER A 235 -1.46 17.42 -0.85
C SER A 235 -0.47 16.59 -0.03
N SER A 236 -0.54 15.26 -0.18
CA SER A 236 0.36 14.30 0.43
C SER A 236 0.29 12.98 -0.35
N PHE A 237 1.19 12.06 -0.01
CA PHE A 237 1.35 10.80 -0.72
C PHE A 237 0.03 10.03 -0.86
N ILE A 238 -0.17 9.39 -2.01
CA ILE A 238 -1.32 8.51 -2.20
C ILE A 238 -1.04 7.21 -1.43
N SER A 239 -1.90 6.86 -0.47
CA SER A 239 -1.75 5.68 0.38
C SER A 239 -2.30 4.42 -0.28
N CYS A 240 -3.40 4.55 -1.04
CA CYS A 240 -4.12 3.48 -1.71
C CYS A 240 -4.92 4.04 -2.89
N MET A 241 -5.21 3.19 -3.89
CA MET A 241 -6.04 3.53 -5.03
C MET A 241 -6.83 2.30 -5.48
N ASP A 242 -8.06 2.52 -5.92
CA ASP A 242 -8.87 1.53 -6.63
C ASP A 242 -9.51 2.16 -7.87
N ALA A 243 -9.65 1.40 -8.94
CA ALA A 243 -10.21 1.91 -10.18
C ALA A 243 -11.08 0.86 -10.85
N ILE A 244 -12.18 1.32 -11.43
CA ILE A 244 -13.15 0.47 -12.13
C ILE A 244 -13.41 1.06 -13.51
N SER A 245 -13.60 0.18 -14.47
CA SER A 245 -14.13 0.58 -15.76
C SER A 245 -15.57 0.13 -15.87
N ASN A 246 -16.45 1.12 -15.87
CA ASN A 246 -17.87 1.01 -16.19
C ASN A 246 -18.26 2.29 -16.92
N GLU A 247 -19.57 2.55 -17.06
CA GLU A 247 -20.13 3.77 -17.68
C GLU A 247 -19.51 5.11 -17.20
N ARG A 248 -18.82 5.13 -16.05
CA ARG A 248 -18.36 6.36 -15.39
C ARG A 248 -16.84 6.47 -15.24
N SER A 249 -16.08 5.46 -15.68
CA SER A 249 -14.60 5.45 -15.65
C SER A 249 -14.01 6.06 -14.36
N LEU A 250 -14.30 5.42 -13.22
CA LEU A 250 -13.99 5.99 -11.90
C LEU A 250 -12.69 5.47 -11.30
N CYS A 251 -11.99 6.36 -10.60
CA CYS A 251 -10.84 6.06 -9.76
C CYS A 251 -11.08 6.66 -8.37
N LEU A 252 -10.82 5.91 -7.31
CA LEU A 252 -10.87 6.35 -5.92
C LEU A 252 -9.46 6.30 -5.35
N THR A 253 -8.98 7.42 -4.83
CA THR A 253 -7.67 7.52 -4.19
C THR A 253 -7.84 7.88 -2.72
N ALA A 254 -6.93 7.36 -1.89
CA ALA A 254 -6.76 7.75 -0.50
C ALA A 254 -5.36 8.33 -0.32
N SER A 255 -5.20 9.29 0.58
CA SER A 255 -3.93 9.99 0.79
C SER A 255 -3.59 10.19 2.27
N GLY A 256 -2.29 10.37 2.52
CA GLY A 256 -1.76 10.85 3.79
C GLY A 256 -2.27 12.25 4.19
N ASP A 257 -2.95 12.97 3.30
CA ASP A 257 -3.63 14.25 3.61
C ASP A 257 -4.95 14.06 4.39
N GLY A 258 -5.33 12.81 4.68
CA GLY A 258 -6.55 12.46 5.41
C GLY A 258 -7.80 12.40 4.54
N THR A 259 -7.72 12.76 3.26
CA THR A 259 -8.84 12.76 2.33
C THR A 259 -8.88 11.48 1.50
N SER A 260 -10.06 11.19 0.94
CA SER A 260 -10.18 10.28 -0.19
C SER A 260 -10.92 10.98 -1.32
N ARG A 261 -10.47 10.82 -2.56
CA ARG A 261 -11.00 11.56 -3.72
C ARG A 261 -11.48 10.60 -4.80
N LEU A 262 -12.64 10.91 -5.34
CA LEU A 262 -13.26 10.20 -6.45
C LEU A 262 -13.03 11.00 -7.72
N TRP A 263 -12.53 10.35 -8.75
CA TRP A 263 -12.14 10.94 -10.02
C TRP A 263 -12.83 10.23 -11.17
N ASP A 264 -13.15 10.99 -12.21
CA ASP A 264 -13.38 10.45 -13.54
C ASP A 264 -12.02 10.47 -14.25
N TYR A 265 -11.43 9.30 -14.46
CA TYR A 265 -10.12 9.20 -15.10
C TYR A 265 -10.17 9.46 -16.61
N GLN A 266 -11.34 9.34 -17.24
CA GLN A 266 -11.50 9.64 -18.65
C GLN A 266 -11.41 11.16 -18.88
N THR A 267 -12.04 11.95 -18.03
CA THR A 267 -11.98 13.43 -18.09
C THR A 267 -10.85 14.03 -17.25
N CYS A 268 -10.17 13.21 -16.43
CA CYS A 268 -9.15 13.62 -15.47
C CYS A 268 -9.65 14.69 -14.49
N LYS A 269 -10.92 14.62 -14.09
CA LYS A 269 -11.55 15.57 -13.18
C LYS A 269 -11.92 14.92 -11.86
N GLU A 270 -11.79 15.70 -10.79
CA GLU A 270 -12.34 15.34 -9.48
C GLU A 270 -13.88 15.41 -9.54
N VAL A 271 -14.51 14.31 -9.15
CA VAL A 271 -15.97 14.15 -9.10
C VAL A 271 -16.48 14.32 -7.68
N GLY A 272 -15.68 13.99 -6.66
CA GLY A 272 -16.06 14.21 -5.27
C GLY A 272 -14.90 13.94 -4.31
N MET A 273 -15.09 14.39 -3.07
CA MET A 273 -14.12 14.20 -1.99
C MET A 273 -14.84 13.70 -0.74
N LEU A 274 -14.19 12.78 -0.05
CA LEU A 274 -14.58 12.26 1.25
C LEU A 274 -13.79 13.02 2.33
N PRO A 275 -14.47 13.53 3.38
CA PRO A 275 -13.86 14.43 4.34
C PRO A 275 -12.84 13.73 5.25
N VAL A 276 -11.97 14.56 5.82
CA VAL A 276 -11.02 14.18 6.86
C VAL A 276 -11.78 13.73 8.12
N VAL A 277 -11.31 12.66 8.74
CA VAL A 277 -11.80 12.21 10.05
C VAL A 277 -10.70 12.45 11.07
N ILE A 278 -11.08 13.07 12.19
CA ILE A 278 -10.19 13.39 13.31
C ILE A 278 -10.48 12.38 14.44
N LYS A 279 -9.43 11.85 15.05
CA LYS A 279 -9.49 10.97 16.23
C LYS A 279 -8.77 11.63 17.40
N LYS A 280 -9.17 11.25 18.62
CA LYS A 280 -8.45 11.62 19.84
C LYS A 280 -7.12 10.84 19.91
N SER A 281 -6.04 11.46 20.35
CA SER A 281 -4.82 10.74 20.71
C SER A 281 -5.11 9.75 21.83
N ALA A 282 -4.61 8.52 21.71
CA ALA A 282 -4.56 7.63 22.85
C ALA A 282 -3.54 8.20 23.85
N GLN A 283 -3.97 8.68 25.01
CA GLN A 283 -3.07 8.80 26.16
C GLN A 283 -2.71 7.37 26.59
N GLU A 284 -1.42 7.13 26.82
CA GLU A 284 -0.98 5.99 27.62
C GLU A 284 -1.48 6.28 29.04
N ASP A 285 -2.47 5.53 29.49
CA ASP A 285 -2.93 5.51 30.88
C ASP A 285 -1.80 4.85 31.70
N ASP A 286 -0.83 5.65 32.14
CA ASP A 286 0.16 5.23 33.11
C ASP A 286 -0.53 5.10 34.47
N GLY A 287 -0.60 3.85 34.93
CA GLY A 287 -1.47 3.44 36.00
C GLY A 287 -1.13 3.99 37.39
N GLU A 288 -2.08 3.67 38.27
CA GLU A 288 -2.02 3.71 39.74
C GLU A 288 -2.26 5.10 40.36
N MET A 289 -3.55 5.46 40.49
CA MET A 289 -3.98 6.18 41.70
C MET A 289 -3.68 5.26 42.90
N GLU A 290 -2.64 5.55 43.65
CA GLU A 290 -2.57 5.08 45.03
C GLU A 290 -3.76 5.69 45.78
N GLU A 291 -4.67 4.82 46.22
CA GLU A 291 -5.67 5.16 47.24
C GLU A 291 -4.91 5.57 48.51
N PHE A 292 -4.75 6.88 48.72
CA PHE A 292 -4.33 7.40 50.01
C PHE A 292 -5.56 7.44 50.91
N ASP A 293 -5.63 6.48 51.83
CA ASP A 293 -6.56 6.45 52.95
C ASP A 293 -6.46 7.75 53.77
N ASP A 294 -7.52 8.54 53.83
CA ASP A 294 -7.69 9.57 54.87
C ASP A 294 -8.99 9.31 55.64
N GLU A 295 -8.87 8.53 56.71
CA GLU A 295 -9.86 8.46 57.79
C GLU A 295 -9.76 9.70 58.68
N GLY A 296 -10.70 10.64 58.54
CA GLY A 296 -10.75 11.82 59.41
C GLY A 296 -12.12 12.49 59.49
N LYS A 297 -12.90 12.12 60.51
CA LYS A 297 -14.28 12.56 60.80
C LYS A 297 -14.56 14.10 60.80
N PRO A 298 -15.84 14.49 60.68
CA PRO A 298 -16.31 15.86 60.55
C PRO A 298 -16.70 16.53 61.88
N THR A 299 -16.70 17.86 61.94
CA THR A 299 -17.66 18.64 62.74
C THR A 299 -17.85 20.07 62.18
N PRO A 300 -19.06 20.67 62.32
CA PRO A 300 -19.47 21.93 61.69
C PRO A 300 -19.59 23.10 62.68
N GLU A 301 -19.98 24.28 62.16
CA GLU A 301 -20.48 25.49 62.87
C GLU A 301 -19.34 26.34 63.51
N GLU A 302 -19.26 27.68 63.48
CA GLU A 302 -20.22 28.80 63.50
C GLU A 302 -19.38 30.09 63.18
N LYS A 303 -19.84 30.99 62.31
CA LYS A 303 -20.40 32.34 62.59
C LYS A 303 -19.44 33.48 62.98
N ASP A 304 -19.85 34.67 62.49
CA ASP A 304 -19.55 36.04 62.97
C ASP A 304 -18.18 36.62 62.61
N GLU A 305 -17.97 37.92 62.40
CA GLU A 305 -18.71 39.11 61.90
C GLU A 305 -17.64 40.24 61.96
N MET A 306 -17.76 41.29 61.12
CA MET A 306 -17.20 42.65 61.31
C MET A 306 -15.66 42.83 61.27
N GLU A 307 -15.05 43.97 60.94
CA GLU A 307 -15.35 45.25 60.27
C GLU A 307 -13.97 45.95 60.08
N GLU A 308 -13.90 46.84 59.09
CA GLU A 308 -13.06 48.04 58.96
C GLU A 308 -11.57 48.05 59.34
N ASN A 309 -10.72 48.54 58.42
CA ASN A 309 -10.10 49.86 58.57
C ASN A 309 -9.41 50.31 57.27
N ASP A 310 -9.71 51.56 56.89
CA ASP A 310 -8.93 52.38 55.96
C ASP A 310 -7.50 52.60 56.48
N ILE A 311 -6.53 52.81 55.58
CA ILE A 311 -5.51 53.88 55.65
C ILE A 311 -4.73 53.96 54.32
N GLU A 312 -4.60 55.21 53.87
CA GLU A 312 -3.87 55.74 52.74
C GLU A 312 -2.34 55.51 52.80
N GLY A 313 -1.66 55.58 51.65
CA GLY A 313 -0.27 56.05 51.61
C GLY A 313 0.67 55.34 50.66
N GLU A 314 0.93 56.00 49.53
CA GLU A 314 2.25 56.26 48.92
C GLU A 314 3.15 55.08 48.47
N GLU A 315 3.35 55.04 47.15
CA GLU A 315 4.62 54.95 46.42
C GLU A 315 5.83 54.32 47.17
N GLU A 316 6.36 53.21 46.66
CA GLU A 316 7.51 53.22 45.74
C GLU A 316 7.86 51.79 45.30
N GLU A 317 8.50 51.76 44.14
CA GLU A 317 8.95 50.62 43.35
C GLU A 317 9.93 49.71 44.10
N ASP A 318 9.76 48.40 43.94
CA ASP A 318 10.82 47.39 43.76
C ASP A 318 10.14 46.01 43.61
N PHE A 319 9.76 45.69 42.36
CA PHE A 319 9.19 44.39 41.99
C PHE A 319 10.34 43.46 41.65
N ASP A 320 10.91 42.83 42.67
CA ASP A 320 11.85 41.71 42.49
C ASP A 320 11.09 40.45 42.07
N GLU A 321 11.62 39.84 41.02
CA GLU A 321 11.24 38.58 40.38
C GLU A 321 11.11 37.45 41.41
N ASP A 322 9.92 36.86 41.49
CA ASP A 322 9.67 35.44 41.80
C ASP A 322 8.15 35.21 41.59
N PHE A 323 7.72 35.21 40.32
CA PHE A 323 6.41 34.67 39.95
C PHE A 323 6.63 33.20 39.65
N ASP A 324 6.22 32.35 40.58
CA ASP A 324 6.01 30.92 40.34
C ASP A 324 4.91 30.82 39.26
N ASP A 325 5.30 30.80 37.99
CA ASP A 325 4.47 30.36 36.86
C ASP A 325 4.29 28.83 36.99
N ASP A 326 3.56 28.40 38.02
CA ASP A 326 2.78 27.15 37.97
C ASP A 326 1.48 27.45 37.19
N ASP A 327 1.64 27.90 35.93
CA ASP A 327 0.59 27.72 34.93
C ASP A 327 0.59 26.23 34.62
N GLU A 328 -0.29 25.49 35.32
CA GLU A 328 -0.77 24.18 34.88
C GLU A 328 -1.24 24.33 33.43
N GLU A 329 -0.36 24.05 32.45
CA GLU A 329 -0.73 23.95 31.04
C GLU A 329 -1.80 22.84 30.96
N GLU A 330 -3.07 23.25 30.95
CA GLU A 330 -4.21 22.38 30.67
C GLU A 330 -3.86 21.55 29.43
N SER A 331 -3.80 20.23 29.60
CA SER A 331 -3.37 19.31 28.55
C SER A 331 -4.25 19.51 27.31
N PHE A 332 -3.73 20.16 26.27
CA PHE A 332 -4.43 20.28 25.00
C PHE A 332 -4.68 18.86 24.48
N ASP A 333 -5.96 18.46 24.34
CA ASP A 333 -6.34 17.19 23.71
C ASP A 333 -5.68 17.10 22.32
N HIS A 334 -4.65 16.25 22.16
CA HIS A 334 -3.93 16.10 20.89
C HIS A 334 -4.83 15.37 19.87
N HIS A 335 -5.51 16.11 19.01
CA HIS A 335 -6.33 15.55 17.94
C HIS A 335 -5.47 15.17 16.74
N THR A 336 -5.62 13.95 16.22
CA THR A 336 -4.83 13.46 15.07
C THR A 336 -5.72 13.07 13.89
N VAL A 337 -5.18 13.17 12.67
CA VAL A 337 -5.90 12.78 11.45
C VAL A 337 -5.90 11.26 11.30
N ALA A 338 -7.07 10.68 11.12
CA ALA A 338 -7.22 9.26 10.80
C ALA A 338 -6.96 9.05 9.29
N VAL A 339 -5.71 8.70 8.95
CA VAL A 339 -5.28 8.51 7.56
C VAL A 339 -6.02 7.31 6.93
N PRO A 340 -6.67 7.47 5.76
CA PRO A 340 -7.24 6.36 5.02
C PRO A 340 -6.15 5.40 4.54
N LEU A 341 -6.26 4.13 4.94
CA LEU A 341 -5.27 3.09 4.61
C LEU A 341 -5.74 2.16 3.48
N SER A 342 -7.05 2.05 3.25
CA SER A 342 -7.58 1.22 2.15
C SER A 342 -8.90 1.78 1.66
N VAL A 343 -9.08 1.72 0.35
CA VAL A 343 -10.28 2.15 -0.35
C VAL A 343 -10.71 1.08 -1.33
N ALA A 344 -12.02 0.98 -1.57
CA ALA A 344 -12.57 0.10 -2.59
C ALA A 344 -13.74 0.77 -3.32
N LEU A 345 -13.83 0.52 -4.61
CA LEU A 345 -14.97 0.91 -5.44
C LEU A 345 -15.85 -0.30 -5.73
N HIS A 346 -17.15 -0.11 -5.58
CA HIS A 346 -18.13 -1.10 -5.99
C HIS A 346 -18.08 -1.29 -7.52
N PRO A 347 -18.12 -2.52 -8.06
CA PRO A 347 -18.05 -2.77 -9.51
C PRO A 347 -19.02 -1.92 -10.36
N ASP A 348 -20.26 -1.76 -9.89
CA ASP A 348 -21.28 -0.92 -10.54
C ASP A 348 -21.17 0.59 -10.27
N ALA A 349 -20.08 1.10 -9.67
CA ALA A 349 -19.95 2.51 -9.24
C ALA A 349 -21.11 3.00 -8.34
N LYS A 350 -21.66 2.14 -7.49
CA LYS A 350 -22.75 2.51 -6.55
C LYS A 350 -22.22 3.01 -5.22
N PHE A 351 -21.09 2.47 -4.76
CA PHE A 351 -20.53 2.75 -3.44
C PHE A 351 -19.01 2.87 -3.49
N ALA A 352 -18.48 3.68 -2.58
CA ALA A 352 -17.09 3.74 -2.19
C ALA A 352 -16.98 3.30 -0.72
N ALA A 353 -16.00 2.45 -0.41
CA ALA A 353 -15.69 2.06 0.96
C ALA A 353 -14.34 2.64 1.38
N VAL A 354 -14.24 3.13 2.62
CA VAL A 354 -13.00 3.71 3.17
C VAL A 354 -12.71 3.12 4.55
N ALA A 355 -11.55 2.49 4.68
CA ALA A 355 -10.96 2.05 5.95
C ALA A 355 -9.86 3.02 6.38
N ARG A 356 -9.87 3.41 7.67
CA ARG A 356 -8.92 4.38 8.23
C ARG A 356 -8.08 3.76 9.35
N ASP A 357 -6.91 4.34 9.55
CA ASP A 357 -5.94 3.88 10.53
C ASP A 357 -6.36 4.21 11.97
N GLU A 358 -6.35 3.19 12.83
CA GLU A 358 -6.83 3.22 14.22
C GLU A 358 -8.31 3.57 14.37
N ILE A 359 -9.10 3.34 13.31
CA ILE A 359 -10.56 3.44 13.35
C ILE A 359 -11.12 2.03 13.18
N LEU A 360 -11.81 1.53 14.20
CA LEU A 360 -12.40 0.18 14.23
C LEU A 360 -13.70 0.11 13.41
N SER A 361 -13.79 0.83 12.30
CA SER A 361 -14.95 0.80 11.43
C SER A 361 -14.60 1.22 10.00
N ILE A 362 -15.49 0.87 9.07
CA ILE A 362 -15.38 1.22 7.66
C ILE A 362 -16.59 2.06 7.27
N ASP A 363 -16.36 3.14 6.56
CA ASP A 363 -17.44 3.98 6.06
C ASP A 363 -17.79 3.61 4.61
N ILE A 364 -19.09 3.45 4.35
CA ILE A 364 -19.66 3.23 3.03
C ILE A 364 -20.34 4.52 2.55
N HIS A 365 -19.91 4.98 1.39
CA HIS A 365 -20.36 6.22 0.76
C HIS A 365 -21.04 5.92 -0.58
N PRO A 366 -22.33 6.24 -0.76
CA PRO A 366 -23.01 6.13 -2.06
C PRO A 366 -22.40 7.09 -3.06
N ILE A 367 -22.31 6.64 -4.30
CA ILE A 367 -21.92 7.42 -5.46
C ILE A 367 -23.20 7.72 -6.25
N PRO A 368 -23.73 8.96 -6.20
CA PRO A 368 -24.94 9.35 -6.90
C PRO A 368 -24.88 9.05 -8.40
N PRO A 369 -25.95 8.50 -9.03
CA PRO A 369 -25.98 8.16 -10.45
C PRO A 369 -25.78 9.40 -11.35
N VAL A 370 -25.40 9.21 -12.62
CA VAL A 370 -25.29 10.34 -13.56
C VAL A 370 -26.70 10.81 -13.83
N ALA A 371 -27.01 12.09 -13.56
CA ALA A 371 -28.26 12.65 -14.05
C ALA A 371 -28.23 12.58 -15.59
N GLU A 372 -29.19 11.87 -16.19
CA GLU A 372 -29.33 11.86 -17.65
C GLU A 372 -29.38 13.30 -18.16
N LYS A 373 -28.56 13.61 -19.17
CA LYS A 373 -28.52 14.94 -19.77
C LYS A 373 -29.91 15.27 -20.32
N SER A 374 -30.70 16.04 -19.57
CA SER A 374 -31.86 16.70 -20.15
C SER A 374 -31.36 17.64 -21.24
N SER A 375 -31.95 17.51 -22.42
CA SER A 375 -31.48 18.03 -23.71
C SER A 375 -31.58 19.56 -23.87
N LEU A 376 -31.66 20.34 -22.78
CA LEU A 376 -31.92 21.77 -22.81
C LEU A 376 -31.18 22.50 -21.68
N SER A 377 -29.86 22.69 -21.82
CA SER A 377 -29.14 23.74 -21.09
C SER A 377 -27.76 23.99 -21.69
N THR A 378 -27.67 25.02 -22.53
CA THR A 378 -26.42 25.66 -22.95
C THR A 378 -26.00 26.70 -21.90
N SER A 379 -25.40 26.29 -20.79
CA SER A 379 -24.55 27.18 -19.98
C SER A 379 -23.62 26.38 -19.05
N PHE A 380 -22.31 26.52 -19.28
CA PHE A 380 -21.18 26.20 -18.42
C PHE A 380 -21.19 24.86 -17.65
N GLN A 381 -20.41 23.90 -18.17
CA GLN A 381 -19.94 22.69 -17.49
C GLN A 381 -19.12 23.04 -16.23
N LEU A 382 -19.77 23.28 -15.11
CA LEU A 382 -19.21 22.82 -13.84
C LEU A 382 -19.41 21.30 -13.82
N SER A 383 -18.31 20.54 -13.83
CA SER A 383 -18.38 19.13 -13.44
C SER A 383 -19.01 19.09 -12.05
N ASN A 384 -20.21 18.53 -11.95
CA ASN A 384 -20.98 18.50 -10.71
C ASN A 384 -20.15 17.80 -9.64
N PHE A 385 -19.48 18.56 -8.78
CA PHE A 385 -18.83 18.03 -7.60
C PHE A 385 -19.92 17.41 -6.74
N VAL A 386 -19.82 16.11 -6.51
CA VAL A 386 -20.84 15.33 -5.83
C VAL A 386 -20.49 15.26 -4.35
N SER A 387 -21.42 15.69 -3.51
CA SER A 387 -21.31 15.48 -2.06
C SER A 387 -21.52 13.99 -1.75
N LEU A 388 -20.43 13.31 -1.38
CA LEU A 388 -20.42 11.90 -1.03
C LEU A 388 -20.71 11.73 0.47
N HIS A 389 -21.97 11.95 0.86
CA HIS A 389 -22.38 11.77 2.25
C HIS A 389 -22.22 10.31 2.68
N LYS A 390 -21.80 10.11 3.92
CA LYS A 390 -21.75 8.79 4.53
C LYS A 390 -23.15 8.17 4.61
N LYS A 391 -23.30 6.93 4.14
CA LYS A 391 -24.56 6.18 4.24
C LYS A 391 -24.58 5.24 5.43
N GLN A 392 -23.51 4.48 5.61
CA GLN A 392 -23.43 3.46 6.64
C GLN A 392 -22.00 3.37 7.17
N THR A 393 -21.87 3.17 8.46
CA THR A 393 -20.62 2.76 9.11
C THR A 393 -20.74 1.28 9.46
N LEU A 394 -19.75 0.48 9.07
CA LEU A 394 -19.63 -0.93 9.37
C LEU A 394 -18.63 -1.10 10.50
N GLU A 395 -19.13 -1.41 11.69
CA GLU A 395 -18.30 -1.65 12.86
C GLU A 395 -17.44 -2.91 12.65
N CYS A 396 -16.15 -2.78 12.92
CA CYS A 396 -15.17 -3.85 12.86
C CYS A 396 -14.72 -4.17 14.29
N LYS A 397 -14.60 -5.46 14.64
CA LYS A 397 -14.17 -5.88 15.97
C LYS A 397 -12.67 -5.66 16.21
N SER A 398 -11.91 -5.55 15.13
CA SER A 398 -10.47 -5.30 15.13
C SER A 398 -10.09 -4.38 13.97
N GLN A 399 -8.87 -3.84 14.01
CA GLN A 399 -8.40 -2.85 13.05
C GLN A 399 -8.50 -3.37 11.61
N PRO A 400 -9.24 -2.68 10.72
CA PRO A 400 -9.27 -3.01 9.30
C PRO A 400 -7.92 -2.66 8.65
N LEU A 401 -7.43 -3.54 7.78
CA LEU A 401 -6.14 -3.45 7.09
C LEU A 401 -6.28 -3.37 5.57
N ALA A 402 -7.35 -3.94 5.01
CA ALA A 402 -7.70 -3.82 3.60
C ALA A 402 -9.21 -4.02 3.41
N VAL A 403 -9.82 -3.30 2.47
CA VAL A 403 -11.23 -3.46 2.10
C VAL A 403 -11.36 -3.75 0.60
N ARG A 404 -12.30 -4.61 0.21
CA ARG A 404 -12.64 -4.90 -1.18
C ARG A 404 -14.13 -5.18 -1.35
N PHE A 405 -14.68 -4.75 -2.48
CA PHE A 405 -15.98 -5.21 -2.94
C PHE A 405 -15.82 -6.49 -3.76
N THR A 406 -16.80 -7.38 -3.67
CA THR A 406 -16.97 -8.57 -4.51
C THR A 406 -18.02 -8.31 -5.60
N SER A 407 -18.09 -9.21 -6.60
CA SER A 407 -19.01 -9.06 -7.73
C SER A 407 -20.49 -9.16 -7.35
N ASP A 408 -20.81 -9.82 -6.24
CA ASP A 408 -22.15 -9.94 -5.66
C ASP A 408 -22.53 -8.72 -4.80
N SER A 409 -21.77 -7.63 -4.88
CA SER A 409 -21.95 -6.41 -4.07
C SER A 409 -21.64 -6.58 -2.58
N SER A 410 -21.08 -7.71 -2.13
CA SER A 410 -20.62 -7.87 -0.75
C SER A 410 -19.30 -7.12 -0.50
N VAL A 411 -18.97 -6.89 0.77
CA VAL A 411 -17.75 -6.21 1.23
C VAL A 411 -16.93 -7.19 2.06
N LEU A 412 -15.67 -7.38 1.66
CA LEU A 412 -14.68 -8.14 2.39
C LEU A 412 -13.68 -7.19 3.05
N VAL A 413 -13.34 -7.48 4.30
CA VAL A 413 -12.44 -6.66 5.11
C VAL A 413 -11.38 -7.55 5.73
N LEU A 414 -10.13 -7.36 5.32
CA LEU A 414 -9.00 -7.94 6.03
C LEU A 414 -8.84 -7.18 7.34
N ALA A 415 -8.82 -7.86 8.47
CA ALA A 415 -8.71 -7.26 9.79
C ALA A 415 -7.60 -7.93 10.62
N ARG A 416 -7.26 -7.35 11.76
CA ARG A 416 -6.32 -7.98 12.70
C ARG A 416 -6.91 -9.24 13.34
N GLU A 417 -6.04 -10.00 14.00
CA GLU A 417 -6.47 -11.05 14.91
C GLU A 417 -7.44 -10.49 15.99
N PRO A 418 -8.43 -11.27 16.44
CA PRO A 418 -8.69 -12.68 16.09
C PRO A 418 -9.56 -12.92 14.85
N GLU A 419 -10.09 -11.89 14.19
CA GLU A 419 -11.07 -12.05 13.11
C GLU A 419 -10.44 -12.43 11.77
N TYR A 420 -9.28 -11.84 11.43
CA TYR A 420 -8.55 -11.98 10.16
C TYR A 420 -9.31 -11.54 8.89
N LEU A 421 -10.59 -11.90 8.74
CA LEU A 421 -11.44 -11.54 7.62
C LEU A 421 -12.88 -11.31 8.10
N LEU A 422 -13.47 -10.16 7.77
CA LEU A 422 -14.89 -9.88 7.94
C LEU A 422 -15.59 -9.90 6.59
N HIS A 423 -16.85 -10.31 6.59
CA HIS A 423 -17.68 -10.37 5.40
C HIS A 423 -19.03 -9.71 5.68
N PHE A 424 -19.31 -8.61 4.97
CA PHE A 424 -20.59 -7.92 5.03
C PHE A 424 -21.33 -8.10 3.72
N SER A 425 -22.60 -8.53 3.76
CA SER A 425 -23.40 -8.75 2.56
C SER A 425 -24.62 -7.82 2.53
N THR A 426 -25.15 -7.59 1.34
CA THR A 426 -26.33 -6.75 1.10
C THR A 426 -27.44 -7.54 0.42
N ASN A 427 -28.63 -7.53 1.01
CA ASN A 427 -29.81 -8.23 0.47
C ASN A 427 -30.69 -7.31 -0.40
N ASP A 428 -30.71 -6.02 -0.07
CA ASP A 428 -31.52 -4.97 -0.68
C ASP A 428 -30.70 -4.07 -1.63
N GLY A 429 -29.38 -4.33 -1.75
CA GLY A 429 -28.44 -3.47 -2.46
C GLY A 429 -28.25 -2.10 -1.79
N ALA A 430 -28.74 -1.92 -0.56
CA ALA A 430 -28.75 -0.65 0.13
C ALA A 430 -28.06 -0.70 1.50
N SER A 431 -28.30 -1.73 2.31
CA SER A 431 -27.73 -1.91 3.63
C SER A 431 -26.82 -3.13 3.68
N PHE A 432 -25.75 -3.04 4.47
CA PHE A 432 -24.76 -4.10 4.63
C PHE A 432 -24.89 -4.69 6.03
N ASN A 433 -24.91 -6.02 6.12
CA ASN A 433 -25.02 -6.75 7.39
C ASN A 433 -23.82 -7.68 7.56
N ASP A 434 -23.30 -7.79 8.78
CA ASP A 434 -22.19 -8.70 9.10
C ASP A 434 -22.66 -10.16 9.00
N ILE A 435 -22.08 -10.89 8.05
CA ILE A 435 -22.29 -12.32 7.83
C ILE A 435 -21.02 -13.13 8.09
N SER A 436 -20.02 -12.56 8.76
CA SER A 436 -18.72 -13.20 9.03
C SER A 436 -18.86 -14.56 9.73
N GLN A 437 -19.86 -14.68 10.62
CA GLN A 437 -20.15 -15.91 11.36
C GLN A 437 -20.90 -16.98 10.57
N SER A 438 -21.41 -16.69 9.38
CA SER A 438 -22.07 -17.65 8.49
C SER A 438 -21.27 -17.90 7.21
N SER A 439 -20.47 -16.92 6.77
CA SER A 439 -19.58 -16.95 5.61
C SER A 439 -18.59 -18.12 5.65
N CYS A 440 -18.67 -18.99 4.64
CA CYS A 440 -17.75 -20.12 4.48
C CYS A 440 -16.30 -19.66 4.24
N LEU A 441 -16.11 -18.59 3.46
CA LEU A 441 -14.79 -17.98 3.20
C LEU A 441 -14.13 -17.51 4.50
N THR A 442 -14.90 -16.80 5.32
CA THR A 442 -14.43 -16.23 6.59
C THR A 442 -14.06 -17.33 7.57
N LYS A 443 -14.95 -18.31 7.76
CA LYS A 443 -14.71 -19.44 8.67
C LYS A 443 -13.47 -20.22 8.28
N ALA A 444 -13.34 -20.56 7.00
CA ALA A 444 -12.23 -21.36 6.50
C ALA A 444 -10.89 -20.65 6.71
N LEU A 445 -10.79 -19.35 6.36
CA LEU A 445 -9.55 -18.59 6.56
C LEU A 445 -9.24 -18.36 8.04
N CYS A 446 -10.23 -17.96 8.82
CA CYS A 446 -10.08 -17.64 10.24
C CYS A 446 -9.61 -18.87 11.04
N LYS A 447 -10.20 -20.05 10.78
CA LYS A 447 -9.81 -21.31 11.44
C LYS A 447 -8.35 -21.68 11.15
N VAL A 448 -7.91 -21.58 9.89
CA VAL A 448 -6.51 -21.83 9.50
C VAL A 448 -5.58 -20.81 10.17
N ALA A 449 -5.91 -19.52 10.11
CA ALA A 449 -5.08 -18.45 10.67
C ALA A 449 -4.90 -18.58 12.20
N GLN A 450 -5.97 -18.91 12.91
CA GLN A 450 -5.95 -19.15 14.36
C GLN A 450 -5.13 -20.39 14.72
N SER A 451 -5.29 -21.50 13.98
CA SER A 451 -4.50 -22.72 14.20
C SER A 451 -2.99 -22.49 14.07
N GLN A 452 -2.61 -21.49 13.28
CA GLN A 452 -1.23 -21.11 12.98
C GLN A 452 -0.72 -19.94 13.83
N ASN A 453 -1.55 -19.41 14.76
CA ASN A 453 -1.23 -18.28 15.64
C ASN A 453 -0.61 -17.08 14.90
N ILE A 454 -1.21 -16.68 13.78
CA ILE A 454 -0.66 -15.58 12.96
C ILE A 454 -0.91 -14.23 13.64
N THR A 455 0.14 -13.45 13.84
CA THR A 455 0.03 -12.05 14.29
C THR A 455 0.03 -11.10 13.09
N MET A 456 -1.02 -10.27 12.98
CA MET A 456 -1.17 -9.23 11.98
C MET A 456 -0.57 -7.91 12.46
N PRO A 457 -0.07 -7.07 11.54
CA PRO A 457 0.45 -5.76 11.91
C PRO A 457 -0.68 -4.85 12.44
N ALA A 458 -0.30 -3.92 13.33
CA ALA A 458 -1.22 -2.90 13.85
C ALA A 458 -1.79 -2.02 12.73
N THR A 459 -0.97 -1.70 11.73
CA THR A 459 -1.34 -0.87 10.58
C THR A 459 -0.59 -1.31 9.33
N THR A 460 -1.15 -1.04 8.15
CA THR A 460 -0.45 -1.19 6.87
C THR A 460 0.28 0.08 6.45
N LEU A 461 0.08 1.21 7.14
CA LEU A 461 0.81 2.44 6.88
C LEU A 461 2.22 2.35 7.46
N GLU A 462 3.18 2.90 6.72
CA GLU A 462 4.56 3.00 7.19
C GLU A 462 4.66 4.22 8.12
N ARG A 463 5.30 4.04 9.26
CA ARG A 463 5.54 5.11 10.24
C ARG A 463 7.05 5.34 10.40
N ASN A 464 7.45 6.58 10.67
CA ASN A 464 8.83 6.87 11.08
C ASN A 464 9.04 6.46 12.54
N ASP A 465 10.27 6.64 13.03
CA ASP A 465 10.64 6.35 14.42
C ASP A 465 9.88 7.22 15.44
N TYR A 466 9.25 8.31 14.98
CA TYR A 466 8.41 9.22 15.79
C TYR A 466 6.91 8.87 15.70
N GLY A 467 6.56 7.75 15.06
CA GLY A 467 5.16 7.31 14.92
C GLY A 467 4.35 8.06 13.86
N GLU A 468 4.92 9.05 13.17
CA GLU A 468 4.24 9.78 12.09
C GLU A 468 4.19 8.93 10.82
N CYS A 469 3.07 9.01 10.10
CA CYS A 469 2.93 8.35 8.81
C CYS A 469 3.96 8.90 7.80
N THR A 470 4.94 8.08 7.43
CA THR A 470 5.97 8.46 6.45
C THR A 470 6.20 7.34 5.45
N LEU A 471 6.56 7.72 4.23
CA LEU A 471 7.02 6.78 3.21
C LEU A 471 8.54 6.81 3.17
N GLN A 472 9.19 5.87 3.86
CA GLN A 472 10.63 5.75 3.80
C GLN A 472 11.04 4.84 2.64
N LYS A 473 11.96 5.31 1.81
CA LYS A 473 12.70 4.46 0.91
C LYS A 473 13.67 3.62 1.75
N LYS A 474 13.19 2.54 2.39
CA LYS A 474 14.05 1.53 3.05
C LYS A 474 15.21 1.21 2.10
N GLU A 475 16.39 0.94 2.65
CA GLU A 475 17.74 1.02 2.03
C GLU A 475 18.03 0.13 0.78
N ASP A 476 17.05 -0.16 -0.07
CA ASP A 476 17.18 -0.86 -1.36
C ASP A 476 18.16 -0.17 -2.32
N ARG A 477 18.57 1.08 -2.05
CA ARG A 477 19.56 1.82 -2.85
C ARG A 477 20.99 1.36 -2.58
N LYS A 478 21.34 0.91 -1.37
CA LYS A 478 22.72 0.57 -1.01
C LYS A 478 23.25 -0.61 -1.84
N GLU A 479 22.42 -1.60 -2.13
CA GLU A 479 22.82 -2.81 -2.88
C GLU A 479 23.17 -2.55 -4.35
N LEU A 480 22.44 -1.67 -5.05
CA LEU A 480 22.75 -1.31 -6.44
C LEU A 480 24.07 -0.54 -6.55
N THR A 481 24.34 0.35 -5.58
CA THR A 481 25.64 1.04 -5.50
C THR A 481 26.76 0.13 -5.06
N ALA A 482 26.50 -0.89 -4.23
CA ALA A 482 27.51 -1.84 -3.78
C ALA A 482 27.95 -2.78 -4.92
N GLN A 483 27.01 -3.32 -5.69
CA GLN A 483 27.33 -4.21 -6.83
C GLN A 483 28.00 -3.47 -8.00
N GLN A 484 27.69 -2.19 -8.23
CA GLN A 484 28.39 -1.40 -9.27
C GLN A 484 29.77 -0.89 -8.83
N ASN A 485 30.00 -0.71 -7.51
CA ASN A 485 31.28 -0.22 -6.99
C ASN A 485 32.32 -1.33 -6.75
N THR A 486 31.91 -2.59 -6.65
CA THR A 486 32.85 -3.71 -6.56
C THR A 486 33.49 -4.06 -7.90
N GLU A 487 32.80 -3.85 -9.03
CA GLU A 487 33.35 -4.14 -10.36
C GLU A 487 34.17 -3.01 -11.00
N LYS A 488 34.05 -1.77 -10.50
CA LYS A 488 34.93 -0.67 -10.89
C LYS A 488 35.28 0.11 -9.64
N GLY A 489 36.55 0.01 -9.21
CA GLY A 489 37.14 0.74 -8.08
C GLY A 489 37.10 2.26 -8.24
N GLY A 490 35.89 2.82 -8.29
CA GLY A 490 35.59 4.23 -8.35
C GLY A 490 35.26 4.73 -6.96
N LEU A 491 35.91 5.83 -6.58
CA LEU A 491 35.61 6.54 -5.34
C LEU A 491 34.12 6.93 -5.29
N HIS A 492 33.49 6.70 -4.14
CA HIS A 492 32.10 7.00 -3.84
C HIS A 492 31.72 8.45 -4.22
N TRP A 493 30.47 8.70 -4.62
CA TRP A 493 30.06 10.02 -5.14
C TRP A 493 30.21 11.17 -4.14
N ASN A 494 30.18 10.86 -2.83
CA ASN A 494 30.42 11.79 -1.73
C ASN A 494 31.89 11.89 -1.28
N ASP A 495 32.83 11.24 -1.96
CA ASP A 495 34.24 11.28 -1.58
C ASP A 495 34.84 12.70 -1.83
N PRO A 496 35.35 13.39 -0.79
CA PRO A 496 36.03 14.67 -0.92
C PRO A 496 37.21 14.65 -1.91
N GLY A 497 37.90 13.52 -2.06
CA GLY A 497 39.01 13.30 -2.99
C GLY A 497 38.60 13.40 -4.47
N ARG A 498 37.31 13.20 -4.77
CA ARG A 498 36.76 13.34 -6.13
C ARG A 498 36.73 14.79 -6.58
N LYS A 499 36.41 15.73 -5.69
CA LYS A 499 36.45 17.19 -5.98
C LYS A 499 37.87 17.65 -6.31
N VAL A 500 38.86 17.12 -5.60
CA VAL A 500 40.28 17.41 -5.84
C VAL A 500 40.73 16.84 -7.19
N THR A 501 40.35 15.60 -7.49
CA THR A 501 40.67 14.93 -8.76
C THR A 501 40.02 15.64 -9.95
N ALA A 502 38.77 16.07 -9.83
CA ALA A 502 38.05 16.83 -10.86
C ALA A 502 38.70 18.20 -11.10
N LYS A 503 39.09 18.93 -10.05
CA LYS A 503 39.84 20.20 -10.18
C LYS A 503 41.16 20.01 -10.90
N LYS A 504 41.94 18.96 -10.56
CA LYS A 504 43.20 18.63 -11.25
C LYS A 504 42.97 18.26 -12.72
N ALA A 505 41.92 17.51 -13.03
CA ALA A 505 41.56 17.15 -14.40
C ALA A 505 41.17 18.37 -15.25
N GLN A 506 40.37 19.29 -14.68
CA GLN A 506 40.03 20.55 -15.34
C GLN A 506 41.26 21.45 -15.57
N ALA A 507 42.19 21.50 -14.61
CA ALA A 507 43.45 22.22 -14.78
C ALA A 507 44.29 21.64 -15.94
N ARG A 508 44.42 20.32 -16.03
CA ARG A 508 45.10 19.63 -17.15
C ARG A 508 44.43 19.93 -18.49
N LYS A 509 43.09 19.91 -18.55
CA LYS A 509 42.34 20.22 -19.78
C LYS A 509 42.55 21.67 -20.23
N ARG A 510 42.59 22.62 -19.28
CA ARG A 510 42.91 24.03 -19.56
C ARG A 510 44.34 24.21 -20.06
N HIS A 511 45.31 23.49 -19.48
CA HIS A 511 46.71 23.51 -19.94
C HIS A 511 46.83 23.00 -21.38
N ARG A 512 46.27 21.82 -21.67
CA ARG A 512 46.31 21.22 -23.00
C ARG A 512 45.65 22.11 -24.06
N LYS A 513 44.56 22.80 -23.72
CA LYS A 513 43.90 23.74 -24.63
C LYS A 513 44.79 24.95 -24.95
N LYS A 514 45.52 25.47 -23.96
CA LYS A 514 46.49 26.57 -24.18
C LYS A 514 47.67 26.14 -25.05
N GLU A 515 48.17 24.91 -24.85
CA GLU A 515 49.24 24.37 -25.69
C GLU A 515 48.80 24.15 -27.13
N GLN A 516 47.58 23.66 -27.36
CA GLN A 516 47.03 23.52 -28.72
C GLN A 516 46.87 24.87 -29.42
N GLN A 517 46.35 25.89 -28.73
CA GLN A 517 46.21 27.23 -29.30
C GLN A 517 47.57 27.87 -29.61
N LYS A 518 48.59 27.61 -28.79
CA LYS A 518 49.95 28.07 -29.06
C LYS A 518 50.57 27.38 -30.28
N ALA A 519 50.37 26.07 -30.41
CA ALA A 519 50.84 25.30 -31.55
C ALA A 519 50.11 25.65 -32.86
N GLU A 520 48.83 26.03 -32.80
CA GLU A 520 48.07 26.53 -33.96
C GLU A 520 48.57 27.90 -34.40
N GLY A 521 48.80 28.83 -33.46
CA GLY A 521 49.37 30.15 -33.79
C GLY A 521 50.81 30.08 -34.33
N GLU A 522 51.64 29.16 -33.85
CA GLU A 522 52.99 28.90 -34.38
C GLU A 522 52.98 28.24 -35.78
N LYS A 523 51.88 27.57 -36.18
CA LYS A 523 51.70 27.05 -37.54
C LYS A 523 51.24 28.13 -38.51
N GLU A 524 50.27 28.96 -38.12
CA GLU A 524 49.78 30.07 -38.94
C GLU A 524 50.91 31.08 -39.24
N THR A 525 51.74 31.41 -38.23
CA THR A 525 52.89 32.31 -38.42
C THR A 525 54.00 31.73 -39.29
N ASN A 526 54.17 30.40 -39.33
CA ASN A 526 55.14 29.76 -40.23
C ASN A 526 54.61 29.59 -41.66
N GLU A 527 53.29 29.44 -41.86
CA GLU A 527 52.67 29.44 -43.19
C GLU A 527 52.67 30.85 -43.81
N GLU A 528 52.45 31.90 -43.03
CA GLU A 528 52.56 33.30 -43.49
C GLU A 528 54.00 33.71 -43.84
N ALA A 529 55.02 33.10 -43.23
CA ALA A 529 56.42 33.35 -43.56
C ALA A 529 56.94 32.54 -44.77
N SER A 530 56.14 31.59 -45.27
CA SER A 530 56.49 30.68 -46.39
C SER A 530 55.81 31.05 -47.72
N ASN A 531 54.85 31.98 -47.72
CA ASN A 531 54.25 32.60 -48.90
C ASN A 531 54.85 33.98 -49.15
#